data_AF-A0A1C4IWN4-F1
#
_entry.id   AF-A0A1C4IWN4-F1
#
_cell.length_a   1.000
_cell.length_b   1.000
_cell.length_c   1.000
_cell.angle_alpha   90.00
_cell.angle_beta   90.00
_cell.angle_gamma   90.00
#
_symmetry.space_group_name_H-M   'P 1'
#
loop_
_entity.id
_entity.type
_entity.pdbx_description
1 polymer ?
#
loop_
_entity_poly.entity_id
_entity_poly.type
_entity_poly.pdbx_seq_one_letter_code
_entity_poly.pdbx_strand_id
1 'polypeptide(L)'
;MTAATGHHFARPGNRFWPVLHLSGFTPRRLAPAEQGELLTYGLGITNVVARATARADELTAEEYREGGRLLADKVTRLRPDWLAVVGVTAYRAAFADRGAAVGPQDRVFGTTRVWVLPNPSGLNAHWTAATMAEEYARLRART
;
A
#
# COMPACT_ATOMS: atom_id res chain seq x y z
N MET A 1 -12.44 21.86 -8.60
CA MET A 1 -11.07 22.02 -8.08
C MET A 1 -10.87 21.11 -6.88
N THR A 2 -10.17 20.00 -7.03
CA THR A 2 -9.56 19.30 -5.88
C THR A 2 -8.11 19.08 -6.26
N ALA A 3 -7.28 20.08 -5.93
CA ALA A 3 -5.84 19.93 -5.95
C ALA A 3 -5.51 18.64 -5.18
N ALA A 4 -4.73 17.76 -5.79
CA ALA A 4 -4.18 16.61 -5.13
C ALA A 4 -3.37 17.10 -3.93
N THR A 5 -3.99 17.13 -2.75
CA THR A 5 -3.28 17.24 -1.47
C THR A 5 -2.19 16.20 -1.55
N GLY A 6 -0.91 16.59 -1.50
CA GLY A 6 0.27 15.74 -1.69
C GLY A 6 0.44 14.66 -0.60
N HIS A 7 -0.67 14.18 -0.04
CA HIS A 7 -0.81 13.22 1.02
C HIS A 7 -1.37 11.91 0.46
N HIS A 8 -0.79 10.80 0.91
CA HIS A 8 -1.22 9.47 0.51
C HIS A 8 -2.66 9.21 0.99
N PHE A 9 -3.47 8.60 0.11
CA PHE A 9 -4.83 8.16 0.42
C PHE A 9 -5.78 9.26 0.94
N ALA A 10 -5.59 10.52 0.50
CA ALA A 10 -6.39 11.66 0.97
C ALA A 10 -7.79 11.80 0.35
N ARG A 11 -8.13 10.99 -0.65
CA ARG A 11 -9.44 11.08 -1.33
C ARG A 11 -10.58 10.69 -0.38
N PRO A 12 -11.71 11.42 -0.37
CA PRO A 12 -12.90 11.03 0.38
C PRO A 12 -13.34 9.60 0.05
N GLY A 13 -13.72 8.83 1.06
CA GLY A 13 -14.11 7.42 0.91
C GLY A 13 -12.94 6.43 0.81
N ASN A 14 -11.68 6.87 0.82
CA ASN A 14 -10.55 5.97 1.00
C ASN A 14 -10.47 5.48 2.45
N ARG A 15 -10.32 4.17 2.65
CA ARG A 15 -10.37 3.51 3.96
C ARG A 15 -8.99 3.23 4.56
N PHE A 16 -7.90 3.65 3.92
CA PHE A 16 -6.53 3.32 4.35
C PHE A 16 -6.28 3.72 5.80
N TRP A 17 -6.48 5.01 6.14
CA TRP A 17 -6.22 5.53 7.47
C TRP A 17 -7.09 4.89 8.57
N PRO A 18 -8.42 4.72 8.39
CA PRO A 18 -9.23 3.91 9.30
C PRO A 18 -8.71 2.48 9.47
N VAL A 19 -8.41 1.78 8.37
CA VAL A 19 -7.97 0.37 8.39
C VAL A 19 -6.61 0.22 9.07
N LEU A 20 -5.69 1.15 8.84
CA LEU A 20 -4.37 1.16 9.46
C LEU A 20 -4.47 1.30 10.99
N HIS A 21 -5.39 2.12 11.47
CA HIS A 21 -5.66 2.23 12.89
C HIS A 21 -6.36 0.99 13.45
N LEU A 22 -7.42 0.51 12.80
CA LEU A 22 -8.19 -0.65 13.25
C LEU A 22 -7.37 -1.95 13.28
N SER A 23 -6.37 -2.08 12.41
CA SER A 23 -5.40 -3.19 12.42
C SER A 23 -4.30 -3.03 13.48
N GLY A 24 -4.27 -1.89 14.16
CA GLY A 24 -3.38 -1.57 15.26
C GLY A 24 -1.99 -1.10 14.86
N PHE A 25 -1.70 -0.89 13.56
CA PHE A 25 -0.43 -0.29 13.14
C PHE A 25 -0.20 1.11 13.71
N THR A 26 -1.27 1.82 14.04
CA THR A 26 -1.22 3.13 14.68
C THR A 26 -2.14 3.16 15.91
N PRO A 27 -1.71 3.80 17.02
CA PRO A 27 -2.48 3.82 18.27
C PRO A 27 -3.75 4.67 18.18
N ARG A 28 -3.82 5.56 17.18
CA ARG A 28 -4.97 6.41 16.86
C ARG A 28 -5.13 6.52 15.36
N ARG A 29 -6.31 6.94 14.90
CA ARG A 29 -6.53 7.26 13.49
C ARG A 29 -5.82 8.56 13.11
N LEU A 30 -4.80 8.46 12.25
CA LEU A 30 -4.16 9.61 11.64
C LEU A 30 -5.00 10.17 10.48
N ALA A 31 -4.94 11.48 10.28
CA ALA A 31 -5.37 12.15 9.07
C ALA A 31 -4.27 12.05 7.99
N PRO A 32 -4.62 12.16 6.69
CA PRO A 32 -3.63 12.14 5.60
C PRO A 32 -2.49 13.16 5.77
N ALA A 33 -2.78 14.34 6.32
CA ALA A 33 -1.78 15.37 6.58
C ALA A 33 -0.76 14.96 7.65
N GLU A 34 -1.10 14.01 8.53
CA GLU A 34 -0.25 13.49 9.60
C GLU A 34 0.64 12.33 9.15
N GLN A 35 0.71 12.03 7.84
CA GLN A 35 1.48 10.87 7.32
C GLN A 35 2.96 10.85 7.73
N GLY A 36 3.56 11.99 8.07
CA GLY A 36 4.93 12.06 8.58
C GLY A 36 5.11 11.35 9.92
N GLU A 37 4.06 11.27 10.73
CA GLU A 37 4.06 10.58 12.02
C GLU A 37 4.18 9.06 11.88
N LEU A 38 3.93 8.49 10.69
CA LEU A 38 4.15 7.06 10.44
C LEU A 38 5.58 6.64 10.77
N LEU A 39 6.57 7.50 10.54
CA LEU A 39 7.97 7.21 10.81
C LEU A 39 8.23 7.02 12.31
N THR A 40 7.50 7.70 13.21
CA THR A 40 7.64 7.50 14.66
C THR A 40 7.08 6.16 15.12
N TYR A 41 6.25 5.52 14.29
CA TYR A 41 5.73 4.17 14.48
C TYR A 41 6.54 3.10 13.74
N GLY A 42 7.69 3.46 13.13
CA GLY A 42 8.50 2.54 12.34
C GLY A 42 7.90 2.21 10.96
N LEU A 43 6.92 2.99 10.51
CA LEU A 43 6.20 2.76 9.24
C LEU A 43 6.64 3.74 8.17
N GLY A 44 6.93 3.22 6.97
CA GLY A 44 7.14 4.02 5.77
C GLY A 44 5.91 3.98 4.85
N ILE A 45 5.74 5.04 4.05
CA ILE A 45 4.71 5.11 3.02
C ILE A 45 5.30 5.64 1.71
N THR A 46 4.93 5.02 0.58
CA THR A 46 5.39 5.40 -0.76
C THR A 46 4.36 4.99 -1.80
N ASN A 47 4.37 5.62 -2.96
CA ASN A 47 3.60 5.15 -4.12
C ASN A 47 4.44 4.20 -4.98
N VAL A 48 3.77 3.26 -5.65
CA VAL A 48 4.37 2.41 -6.69
C VAL A 48 4.66 3.25 -7.94
N VAL A 49 3.72 4.13 -8.33
CA VAL A 49 3.88 5.03 -9.48
C VAL A 49 3.88 6.48 -8.99
N ALA A 50 4.86 7.27 -9.45
CA ALA A 50 5.10 8.62 -8.95
C ALA A 50 4.08 9.68 -9.46
N ARG A 51 3.28 9.38 -10.49
CA ARG A 51 2.43 10.37 -11.16
C ARG A 51 1.19 10.69 -10.31
N ALA A 52 1.11 11.93 -9.83
CA ALA A 52 0.13 12.40 -8.86
C ALA A 52 -1.33 12.55 -9.36
N THR A 53 -1.62 12.29 -10.64
CA THR A 53 -2.82 12.88 -11.28
C THR A 53 -3.76 11.93 -12.02
N ALA A 54 -3.44 10.65 -12.18
CA ALA A 54 -4.33 9.71 -12.86
C ALA A 54 -5.13 8.90 -11.82
N ARG A 55 -6.42 8.67 -12.07
CA ARG A 55 -7.12 7.57 -11.40
C ARG A 55 -6.35 6.26 -11.72
N ALA A 56 -6.39 5.26 -10.83
CA ALA A 56 -5.54 4.06 -10.97
C ALA A 56 -5.80 3.25 -12.27
N ASP A 57 -6.91 3.53 -12.96
CA ASP A 57 -7.36 3.05 -14.27
C ASP A 57 -6.72 3.76 -15.46
N GLU A 58 -6.08 4.92 -15.26
CA GLU A 58 -5.35 5.68 -16.31
C GLU A 58 -3.85 5.37 -16.36
N LEU A 59 -3.34 4.54 -15.44
CA LEU A 59 -1.93 4.13 -15.43
C LEU A 59 -1.71 2.95 -16.39
N THR A 60 -0.75 3.12 -17.29
CA THR A 60 -0.37 2.07 -18.25
C THR A 60 0.36 0.93 -17.56
N ALA A 61 0.32 -0.26 -18.17
CA ALA A 61 1.09 -1.41 -17.67
C ALA A 61 2.61 -1.14 -17.63
N GLU A 62 3.12 -0.27 -18.50
CA GLU A 62 4.52 0.14 -18.52
C GLU A 62 4.89 1.03 -17.32
N GLU A 63 4.04 2.01 -16.99
CA GLU A 63 4.22 2.85 -15.80
C GLU A 63 4.22 2.02 -14.51
N TYR A 64 3.38 0.99 -14.42
CA TYR A 64 3.41 0.06 -13.29
C TYR A 64 4.72 -0.73 -13.23
N ARG A 65 5.21 -1.25 -14.35
CA ARG A 65 6.48 -2.01 -14.38
C ARG A 65 7.67 -1.15 -13.97
N GLU A 66 7.77 0.06 -14.51
CA GLU A 66 8.84 0.98 -14.13
C GLU A 66 8.72 1.40 -12.66
N GLY A 67 7.50 1.69 -12.20
CA GLY A 67 7.21 1.94 -10.78
C GLY A 67 7.62 0.78 -9.87
N GLY A 68 7.35 -0.46 -10.30
CA GLY A 68 7.77 -1.69 -9.63
C GLY A 68 9.29 -1.82 -9.53
N ARG A 69 10.01 -1.49 -10.60
CA ARG A 69 11.49 -1.47 -10.63
C ARG A 69 12.05 -0.45 -9.64
N LEU A 70 11.56 0.78 -9.66
CA LEU A 70 11.98 1.84 -8.73
C LEU A 70 11.64 1.50 -7.27
N LEU A 71 10.50 0.87 -7.03
CA LEU A 71 10.12 0.39 -5.70
C LEU A 71 11.05 -0.72 -5.22
N ALA A 72 11.41 -1.67 -6.09
CA ALA A 72 12.37 -2.74 -5.78
C ALA A 72 13.74 -2.16 -5.41
N ASP A 73 14.23 -1.17 -6.16
CA ASP A 73 15.50 -0.48 -5.87
C ASP A 73 15.45 0.22 -4.49
N LYS A 74 14.35 0.92 -4.21
CA LYS A 74 14.14 1.61 -2.92
C LYS A 74 14.12 0.62 -1.75
N VAL A 75 13.38 -0.49 -1.89
CA VAL A 75 13.25 -1.51 -0.85
C VAL A 75 14.58 -2.23 -0.62
N THR A 76 15.30 -2.57 -1.69
CA THR A 76 16.63 -3.20 -1.59
C THR A 76 17.62 -2.30 -0.84
N ARG A 77 17.53 -0.98 -1.05
CA ARG A 77 18.37 0.00 -0.34
C ARG A 77 17.97 0.18 1.13
N LEU A 78 16.68 0.33 1.41
CA LEU A 78 16.18 0.64 2.75
C LEU A 78 16.01 -0.58 3.66
N ARG A 79 15.89 -1.78 3.07
CA ARG A 79 15.76 -3.08 3.75
C ARG A 79 14.73 -3.09 4.89
N PRO A 80 13.47 -2.66 4.67
CA PRO A 80 12.42 -2.87 5.66
C PRO A 80 12.17 -4.38 5.84
N ASP A 81 11.62 -4.80 6.98
CA ASP A 81 11.27 -6.22 7.18
C ASP A 81 10.17 -6.68 6.21
N TRP A 82 9.22 -5.78 5.94
CA TRP A 82 8.09 -6.02 5.05
C TRP A 82 7.87 -4.89 4.05
N LEU A 83 7.60 -5.27 2.81
CA LEU A 83 6.94 -4.43 1.81
C LEU A 83 5.47 -4.84 1.70
N ALA A 84 4.57 -3.95 2.10
CA ALA A 84 3.14 -4.13 1.91
C ALA A 84 2.65 -3.39 0.66
N VAL A 85 2.23 -4.12 -0.36
CA VAL A 85 1.66 -3.52 -1.59
C VAL A 85 0.13 -3.52 -1.48
N VAL A 86 -0.43 -2.32 -1.43
CA VAL A 86 -1.86 -2.11 -1.23
C VAL A 86 -2.61 -2.17 -2.57
N GLY A 87 -3.25 -3.31 -2.83
CA GLY A 87 -4.02 -3.60 -4.04
C GLY A 87 -3.35 -4.65 -4.93
N VAL A 88 -4.03 -5.79 -5.09
CA VAL A 88 -3.53 -6.92 -5.88
C VAL A 88 -3.26 -6.55 -7.34
N THR A 89 -4.14 -5.79 -8.00
CA THR A 89 -3.95 -5.39 -9.41
C THR A 89 -2.67 -4.57 -9.61
N ALA A 90 -2.37 -3.65 -8.70
CA ALA A 90 -1.15 -2.85 -8.75
C ALA A 90 0.09 -3.73 -8.56
N TYR A 91 0.05 -4.69 -7.62
CA TYR A 91 1.12 -5.66 -7.44
C TYR A 91 1.36 -6.50 -8.70
N ARG A 92 0.29 -7.09 -9.26
CA ARG A 92 0.36 -7.93 -10.47
C ARG A 92 0.97 -7.16 -11.64
N ALA A 93 0.55 -5.91 -11.83
CA ALA A 93 1.08 -5.05 -12.89
C ALA A 93 2.55 -4.66 -12.65
N ALA A 94 2.90 -4.29 -11.42
CA ALA A 94 4.24 -3.82 -11.08
C ALA A 94 5.31 -4.92 -11.14
N PHE A 95 4.95 -6.16 -10.77
CA PHE A 95 5.91 -7.27 -10.65
C PHE A 95 5.67 -8.42 -11.64
N ALA A 96 4.80 -8.20 -12.63
CA ALA A 96 4.45 -9.17 -13.67
C ALA A 96 4.00 -10.55 -13.12
N ASP A 97 3.36 -10.56 -11.95
CA ASP A 97 2.91 -11.76 -11.28
C ASP A 97 1.39 -11.89 -11.43
N ARG A 98 0.91 -12.69 -12.39
CA ARG A 98 -0.54 -12.81 -12.65
C ARG A 98 -1.27 -13.63 -11.59
N GLY A 99 -0.55 -14.48 -10.85
CA GLY A 99 -1.11 -15.42 -9.88
C GLY A 99 -1.28 -14.84 -8.47
N ALA A 100 -0.63 -13.73 -8.18
CA ALA A 100 -0.65 -13.10 -6.86
C ALA A 100 -2.06 -12.91 -6.29
N ALA A 101 -2.23 -13.26 -5.01
CA ALA A 101 -3.45 -13.06 -4.24
C ALA A 101 -3.17 -12.19 -3.01
N VAL A 102 -4.21 -11.73 -2.31
CA VAL A 102 -4.05 -11.05 -1.02
C VAL A 102 -3.39 -12.00 -0.03
N GLY A 103 -2.39 -11.52 0.72
CA GLY A 103 -1.61 -12.32 1.66
C GLY A 103 -0.09 -12.22 1.46
N PRO A 104 0.69 -13.05 2.16
CA PRO A 104 2.14 -13.15 1.96
C PRO A 104 2.47 -13.69 0.57
N GLN A 105 3.56 -13.21 -0.03
CA GLN A 105 4.05 -13.66 -1.33
C GLN A 105 5.39 -14.39 -1.18
N ASP A 106 5.70 -15.26 -2.14
CA ASP A 106 7.00 -15.94 -2.23
C ASP A 106 8.12 -14.98 -2.70
N ARG A 107 7.74 -13.88 -3.38
CA ARG A 107 8.68 -12.85 -3.80
C ARG A 107 9.29 -12.15 -2.58
N VAL A 108 10.61 -12.00 -2.61
CA VAL A 108 11.40 -11.23 -1.64
C VAL A 108 12.34 -10.25 -2.34
N PHE A 109 12.70 -9.17 -1.65
CA PHE A 109 13.70 -8.20 -2.10
C PHE A 109 14.86 -8.18 -1.09
N GLY A 110 15.90 -8.97 -1.35
CA GLY A 110 16.92 -9.26 -0.33
C GLY A 110 16.29 -9.98 0.87
N THR A 111 16.33 -9.35 2.04
CA THR A 111 15.67 -9.85 3.27
C THR A 111 14.24 -9.34 3.42
N THR A 112 13.80 -8.36 2.63
CA THR A 112 12.46 -7.81 2.72
C THR A 112 11.42 -8.79 2.17
N ARG A 113 10.46 -9.15 3.02
CA ARG A 113 9.33 -10.01 2.65
C ARG A 113 8.20 -9.18 2.05
N VAL A 114 7.39 -9.79 1.19
CA VAL A 114 6.31 -9.07 0.49
C VAL A 114 4.94 -9.56 0.97
N TRP A 115 4.03 -8.60 1.19
CA TRP A 115 2.62 -8.87 1.47
C TRP A 115 1.74 -8.03 0.55
N VAL A 116 0.73 -8.66 -0.05
CA VAL A 116 -0.29 -7.96 -0.83
C VAL A 116 -1.51 -7.73 0.05
N LEU A 117 -1.87 -6.47 0.23
CA LEU A 117 -3.02 -6.06 1.04
C LEU A 117 -4.20 -5.68 0.13
N PRO A 118 -5.46 -5.76 0.62
CA PRO A 118 -6.61 -5.34 -0.14
C PRO A 118 -6.58 -3.82 -0.43
N ASN A 119 -7.15 -3.42 -1.57
CA ASN A 119 -7.23 -2.01 -1.96
C ASN A 119 -8.28 -1.26 -1.12
N PRO A 120 -7.91 -0.18 -0.40
CA PRO A 120 -8.78 0.57 0.51
C PRO A 120 -9.76 1.52 -0.19
N SER A 121 -9.73 1.61 -1.52
CA SER A 121 -10.71 2.38 -2.29
C SER A 121 -12.14 2.01 -1.88
N GLY A 122 -13.01 3.00 -1.68
CA GLY A 122 -14.44 2.80 -1.37
C GLY A 122 -15.23 2.08 -2.47
N LEU A 123 -14.67 1.99 -3.69
CA LEU A 123 -15.27 1.27 -4.83
C LEU A 123 -15.09 -0.26 -4.75
N ASN A 124 -14.27 -0.75 -3.81
CA ASN A 124 -14.03 -2.18 -3.64
C ASN A 124 -15.12 -2.79 -2.73
N ALA A 125 -16.17 -3.36 -3.35
CA ALA A 125 -17.34 -3.93 -2.67
C ALA A 125 -17.06 -5.27 -1.97
N HIS A 126 -16.01 -6.00 -2.38
CA HIS A 126 -15.67 -7.31 -1.79
C HIS A 126 -15.01 -7.22 -0.41
N TRP A 127 -14.51 -6.04 -0.04
CA TRP A 127 -13.79 -5.83 1.21
C TRP A 127 -14.48 -4.77 2.03
N THR A 128 -14.81 -5.07 3.29
CA THR A 128 -15.27 -4.08 4.27
C THR A 128 -14.07 -3.48 5.00
N ALA A 129 -14.24 -2.36 5.71
CA ALA A 129 -13.15 -1.83 6.53
C ALA A 129 -12.68 -2.84 7.59
N ALA A 130 -13.62 -3.63 8.14
CA ALA A 130 -13.31 -4.66 9.13
C ALA A 130 -12.48 -5.80 8.53
N THR A 131 -12.90 -6.38 7.41
CA THR A 131 -12.14 -7.49 6.79
C THR A 131 -10.78 -7.04 6.25
N MET A 132 -10.67 -5.79 5.78
CA MET A 132 -9.35 -5.22 5.47
C MET A 132 -8.47 -5.12 6.72
N ALA A 133 -9.03 -4.65 7.84
CA ALA A 133 -8.28 -4.50 9.08
C ALA A 133 -7.79 -5.85 9.61
N GLU A 134 -8.56 -6.92 9.46
CA GLU A 134 -8.14 -8.29 9.79
C GLU A 134 -6.89 -8.70 8.99
N GLU A 135 -6.86 -8.47 7.67
CA GLU A 135 -5.69 -8.80 6.84
C GLU A 135 -4.47 -7.93 7.17
N TYR A 136 -4.67 -6.64 7.45
CA TYR A 136 -3.59 -5.77 7.91
C TYR A 136 -3.07 -6.23 9.28
N ALA A 137 -3.94 -6.66 10.19
CA ALA A 137 -3.55 -7.18 11.50
C ALA A 137 -2.75 -8.49 11.39
N ARG A 138 -3.07 -9.35 10.41
CA ARG A 138 -2.26 -10.56 10.11
C ARG A 138 -0.84 -10.24 9.70
N LEU A 139 -0.63 -9.15 8.94
CA LEU A 139 0.70 -8.65 8.63
C LEU A 139 1.37 -8.11 9.90
N ARG A 140 0.68 -7.28 10.68
CA ARG A 140 1.23 -6.69 11.92
C ARG A 140 1.66 -7.75 12.95
N ALA A 141 0.95 -8.86 13.06
CA ALA A 141 1.35 -9.96 13.95
C ALA A 141 2.68 -10.63 13.57
N ARG A 142 3.29 -10.25 12.43
CA ARG A 142 4.54 -10.76 11.88
C ARG A 142 5.62 -9.69 11.75
N THR A 143 5.36 -8.49 12.26
CA THR A 143 6.31 -7.38 12.39
C THR A 143 6.72 -7.28 13.85
#